data_AF-A0A8I1A861-F1
#
_entry.id   AF-A0A8I1A861-F1
#
_cell.length_a   1.000
_cell.length_b   1.000
_cell.length_c   1.000
_cell.angle_alpha   90.00
_cell.angle_beta   90.00
_cell.angle_gamma   90.00
#
_symmetry.space_group_name_H-M   'P 1'
#
loop_
_entity.id
_entity.type
_entity.pdbx_description
1 polymer ?
#
loop_
_entity_poly.entity_id
_entity_poly.type
_entity_poly.pdbx_seq_one_letter_code
_entity_poly.pdbx_strand_id
1 'polypeptide(L)'
;MRSELGILLEKLRGKRTLRDVSKKTGLSHTYIRDLELGIRRATGKPIKPSAHVLKKLADAYQYPFEDLMRAGGYEDLLQKNTNGDSNPCDIWQILSSENETALWKGRVLDENQKKEIISVVEYVLSRSV
;
A
#
# COMPACT_ATOMS: atom_id res chain seq x y z
N MET A 1 27.56 -2.19 -7.11
CA MET A 1 26.54 -3.19 -6.73
C MET A 1 25.18 -2.62 -7.13
N ARG A 2 24.37 -3.35 -7.92
CA ARG A 2 23.02 -2.88 -8.31
C ARG A 2 22.04 -3.20 -7.19
N SER A 3 21.10 -2.29 -6.91
CA SER A 3 20.02 -2.54 -5.95
C SER A 3 19.03 -3.56 -6.50
N GLU A 4 18.34 -4.30 -5.61
CA GLU A 4 17.30 -5.26 -5.98
C GLU A 4 16.18 -4.60 -6.79
N LEU A 5 15.71 -3.42 -6.33
CA LEU A 5 14.78 -2.58 -7.08
C LEU A 5 15.29 -2.26 -8.49
N GLY A 6 16.56 -1.89 -8.63
CA GLY A 6 17.12 -1.52 -9.93
C GLY A 6 17.09 -2.68 -10.93
N ILE A 7 17.43 -3.89 -10.47
CA ILE A 7 17.37 -5.12 -11.27
C ILE A 7 15.91 -5.43 -11.65
N LEU A 8 14.97 -5.30 -10.71
CA LEU A 8 13.55 -5.52 -10.97
C LEU A 8 13.01 -4.53 -12.01
N LEU A 9 13.32 -3.24 -11.89
CA LEU A 9 12.87 -2.21 -12.82
C LEU A 9 13.43 -2.42 -14.24
N GLU A 10 14.68 -2.83 -14.37
CA GLU A 10 15.28 -3.15 -15.67
C GLU A 10 14.61 -4.35 -16.33
N LYS A 11 14.26 -5.39 -15.54
CA LYS A 11 13.49 -6.55 -16.01
C LYS A 11 12.09 -6.15 -16.47
N LEU A 12 11.37 -5.34 -15.67
CA LEU A 12 10.01 -4.86 -16.00
C LEU A 12 10.00 -3.95 -17.23
N ARG A 13 11.05 -3.16 -17.44
CA ARG A 13 11.20 -2.35 -18.66
C ARG A 13 11.38 -3.23 -19.89
N GLY A 14 12.17 -4.31 -19.79
CA GLY A 14 12.45 -5.21 -20.90
C GLY A 14 12.99 -4.46 -22.11
N LYS A 15 12.30 -4.58 -23.27
CA LYS A 15 12.69 -3.92 -24.52
C LYS A 15 12.23 -2.46 -24.65
N ARG A 16 11.41 -1.95 -23.71
CA ARG A 16 10.92 -0.56 -23.77
C ARG A 16 12.06 0.42 -23.59
N THR A 17 12.02 1.56 -24.27
CA THR A 17 13.04 2.59 -24.08
C THR A 17 12.79 3.35 -22.78
N LEU A 18 13.85 3.95 -22.22
CA LEU A 18 13.73 4.84 -21.05
C LEU A 18 12.78 6.02 -21.31
N ARG A 19 12.70 6.47 -22.57
CA ARG A 19 11.80 7.56 -22.98
C ARG A 19 10.33 7.11 -22.96
N ASP A 20 10.04 5.86 -23.31
CA ASP A 20 8.68 5.32 -23.25
C ASP A 20 8.19 5.23 -21.81
N VAL A 21 9.04 4.73 -20.90
CA VAL A 21 8.73 4.68 -19.47
C VAL A 21 8.60 6.09 -18.88
N SER A 22 9.46 7.03 -19.31
CA SER A 22 9.40 8.43 -18.92
C SER A 22 8.05 9.06 -19.26
N LYS A 23 7.53 8.81 -20.47
CA LYS A 23 6.20 9.31 -20.89
C LYS A 23 5.07 8.73 -20.04
N LYS A 24 5.12 7.44 -19.69
CA LYS A 24 4.08 6.78 -18.88
C LYS A 24 4.09 7.23 -17.42
N THR A 25 5.28 7.38 -16.84
CA THR A 25 5.45 7.68 -15.40
C THR A 25 5.47 9.18 -15.09
N GLY A 26 5.74 10.02 -16.09
CA GLY A 26 6.05 11.43 -15.89
C GLY A 26 7.39 11.69 -15.17
N LEU A 27 8.25 10.67 -15.07
CA LEU A 27 9.60 10.78 -14.52
C LEU A 27 10.61 11.05 -15.62
N SER A 28 11.74 11.69 -15.32
CA SER A 28 12.78 11.89 -16.34
C SER A 28 13.45 10.57 -16.71
N HIS A 29 13.76 10.38 -18.00
CA HIS A 29 14.49 9.21 -18.50
C HIS A 29 15.85 9.02 -17.81
N THR A 30 16.52 10.12 -17.43
CA THR A 30 17.76 10.10 -16.64
C THR A 30 17.52 9.54 -15.25
N TYR A 31 16.44 9.94 -14.58
CA TYR A 31 16.09 9.43 -13.25
C TYR A 31 15.72 7.95 -13.29
N ILE A 32 14.98 7.50 -14.31
CA ILE A 32 14.67 6.08 -14.52
C ILE A 32 15.95 5.26 -14.69
N ARG A 33 16.92 5.75 -15.47
CA ARG A 33 18.24 5.11 -15.61
C ARG A 33 18.96 4.99 -14.26
N ASP A 34 18.94 6.05 -13.47
CA ASP A 34 19.62 6.08 -12.16
C ASP A 34 18.96 5.11 -11.18
N LEU A 35 17.62 4.97 -11.23
CA LEU A 35 16.87 3.97 -10.45
C LEU A 35 17.27 2.53 -10.85
N GLU A 36 17.36 2.22 -12.14
CA GLU A 36 17.80 0.90 -12.63
C GLU A 36 19.22 0.55 -12.19
N LEU A 37 20.11 1.54 -12.12
CA LEU A 37 21.47 1.35 -11.64
C LEU A 37 21.56 1.30 -10.11
N GLY A 38 20.54 1.79 -9.39
CA GLY A 38 20.55 1.93 -7.93
C GLY A 38 21.45 3.05 -7.41
N ILE A 39 22.00 3.89 -8.29
CA ILE A 39 22.91 4.98 -7.95
C ILE A 39 22.61 6.23 -8.77
N ARG A 40 22.78 7.40 -8.15
CA ARG A 40 22.80 8.68 -8.87
C ARG A 40 24.14 8.81 -9.58
N ARG A 41 24.15 8.74 -10.92
CA ARG A 41 25.40 8.81 -11.71
C ARG A 41 26.18 10.10 -11.49
N ALA A 42 25.50 11.20 -11.19
CA ALA A 42 26.13 12.50 -10.93
C ALA A 42 26.94 12.54 -9.62
N THR A 43 26.55 11.78 -8.60
CA THR A 43 27.14 11.87 -7.26
C THR A 43 27.71 10.55 -6.75
N GLY A 44 27.47 9.44 -7.46
CA GLY A 44 27.83 8.08 -7.03
C GLY A 44 27.03 7.56 -5.84
N LYS A 45 26.10 8.35 -5.28
CA LYS A 45 25.35 7.99 -4.07
C LYS A 45 24.22 7.01 -4.39
N PRO A 46 23.91 6.07 -3.49
CA PRO A 46 22.73 5.22 -3.59
C PRO A 46 21.45 6.03 -3.76
N ILE A 47 20.51 5.52 -4.54
CA ILE A 47 19.21 6.15 -4.76
C ILE A 47 18.11 5.32 -4.09
N LYS A 48 17.29 5.98 -3.27
CA LYS A 48 16.07 5.39 -2.70
C LYS A 48 14.87 6.24 -3.18
N PRO A 49 14.03 5.73 -4.10
CA PRO A 49 12.84 6.46 -4.56
C PRO A 49 11.79 6.54 -3.46
N SER A 50 10.96 7.58 -3.46
CA SER A 50 9.83 7.69 -2.54
C SER A 50 8.68 6.75 -2.93
N ALA A 51 7.76 6.47 -1.99
CA ALA A 51 6.56 5.67 -2.23
C ALA A 51 5.73 6.19 -3.42
N HIS A 52 5.62 7.52 -3.57
CA HIS A 52 4.92 8.14 -4.72
C HIS A 52 5.57 7.80 -6.07
N VAL A 53 6.90 7.76 -6.12
CA VAL A 53 7.64 7.36 -7.32
C VAL A 53 7.42 5.88 -7.62
N LEU A 54 7.46 5.03 -6.59
CA LEU A 54 7.18 3.60 -6.74
C LEU A 54 5.76 3.34 -7.25
N LYS A 55 4.76 4.12 -6.80
CA LYS A 55 3.38 4.03 -7.28
C LYS A 55 3.27 4.33 -8.78
N LYS A 56 3.90 5.41 -9.22
CA LYS A 56 3.97 5.76 -10.66
C LYS A 56 4.61 4.66 -11.50
N LEU A 57 5.64 4.00 -10.97
CA LEU A 57 6.31 2.89 -11.65
C LEU A 57 5.42 1.64 -11.69
N ALA A 58 4.73 1.31 -10.60
CA ALA A 58 3.71 0.25 -10.54
C ALA A 58 2.65 0.44 -11.62
N ASP A 59 2.07 1.64 -11.70
CA ASP A 59 1.04 1.96 -12.71
C ASP A 59 1.58 1.82 -14.14
N ALA A 60 2.80 2.31 -14.42
CA ALA A 60 3.39 2.26 -15.76
C ALA A 60 3.80 0.86 -16.22
N TYR A 61 4.18 0.00 -15.27
CA TYR A 61 4.55 -1.40 -15.53
C TYR A 61 3.38 -2.38 -15.35
N GLN A 62 2.24 -1.92 -14.84
CA GLN A 62 1.12 -2.77 -14.42
C GLN A 62 1.59 -3.89 -13.48
N TYR A 63 2.36 -3.49 -12.47
CA TYR A 63 3.00 -4.39 -11.53
C TYR A 63 2.59 -4.05 -10.10
N PRO A 64 2.45 -5.04 -9.19
CA PRO A 64 2.06 -4.80 -7.81
C PRO A 64 2.95 -3.76 -7.11
N PHE A 65 2.32 -2.78 -6.45
CA PHE A 65 3.01 -1.70 -5.77
C PHE A 65 3.80 -2.22 -4.55
N GLU A 66 3.25 -3.20 -3.86
CA GLU A 66 3.79 -3.86 -2.68
C GLU A 66 5.12 -4.55 -3.00
N ASP A 67 5.20 -5.21 -4.15
CA ASP A 67 6.43 -5.90 -4.58
C ASP A 67 7.53 -4.89 -4.95
N LEU A 68 7.19 -3.73 -5.53
CA LEU A 68 8.15 -2.64 -5.76
C LEU A 68 8.61 -2.00 -4.44
N MET A 69 7.71 -1.88 -3.46
CA MET A 69 8.06 -1.41 -2.12
C MET A 69 9.01 -2.38 -1.42
N ARG A 70 8.75 -3.68 -1.48
CA ARG A 70 9.62 -4.73 -0.95
C ARG A 70 11.01 -4.63 -1.57
N ALA A 71 11.11 -4.66 -2.90
CA ALA A 71 12.39 -4.51 -3.60
C ALA A 71 13.10 -3.18 -3.30
N GLY A 72 12.36 -2.13 -2.91
CA GLY A 72 12.87 -0.83 -2.49
C GLY A 72 13.35 -0.74 -1.03
N GLY A 73 13.28 -1.83 -0.26
CA GLY A 73 13.65 -1.87 1.15
C GLY A 73 12.65 -1.12 2.03
N TYR A 74 11.36 -1.32 1.77
CA TYR A 74 10.24 -0.78 2.54
C TYR A 74 9.41 -1.89 3.21
N GLU A 75 9.97 -3.08 3.46
CA GLU A 75 9.28 -4.19 4.15
C GLU A 75 8.60 -3.75 5.44
N ASP A 76 9.27 -2.95 6.26
CA ASP A 76 8.76 -2.48 7.57
C ASP A 76 7.49 -1.62 7.43
N LEU A 77 7.28 -0.98 6.28
CA LEU A 77 6.06 -0.19 6.01
C LEU A 77 4.91 -1.06 5.49
N LEU A 78 5.22 -2.21 4.87
CA LEU A 78 4.21 -3.17 4.42
C LEU A 78 3.67 -3.99 5.59
N GLN A 79 4.50 -4.29 6.59
CA GLN A 79 4.11 -5.07 7.77
C GLN A 79 3.20 -4.30 8.75
N LYS A 80 3.08 -2.98 8.62
CA LYS A 80 2.19 -2.18 9.50
C LYS A 80 0.70 -2.35 9.24
N ASN A 81 0.30 -3.16 8.26
CA ASN A 81 -1.11 -3.52 8.01
C ASN A 81 -1.41 -5.03 8.10
N THR A 82 -0.49 -5.86 8.63
CA THR A 82 -0.73 -7.31 8.80
C THR A 82 -0.91 -7.73 10.25
N ASN A 83 -1.57 -6.87 11.04
CA ASN A 83 -2.48 -7.31 12.11
C ASN A 83 -3.96 -7.06 11.70
N GLY A 84 -4.22 -6.85 10.40
CA GLY A 84 -5.56 -6.80 9.84
C GLY A 84 -5.82 -8.08 9.07
N ASP A 85 -6.56 -9.00 9.67
CA ASP A 85 -7.18 -10.11 8.96
C ASP A 85 -7.88 -9.57 7.70
N SER A 86 -7.52 -10.10 6.53
CA SER A 86 -8.30 -9.91 5.31
C SER A 86 -9.57 -10.78 5.30
N ASN A 87 -10.09 -11.13 6.48
CA ASN A 87 -11.50 -11.43 6.63
C ASN A 87 -12.23 -10.09 6.70
N PRO A 88 -13.29 -9.88 5.93
CA PRO A 88 -14.27 -8.85 6.30
C PRO A 88 -14.65 -9.10 7.76
N CYS A 89 -14.20 -8.25 8.68
CA CYS A 89 -14.64 -8.36 10.06
C CYS A 89 -16.11 -7.99 10.09
N ASP A 90 -16.95 -8.95 10.46
CA ASP A 90 -18.37 -8.72 10.61
C ASP A 90 -18.57 -7.73 11.77
N ILE A 91 -19.12 -6.56 11.46
CA ILE A 91 -19.42 -5.51 12.46
C ILE A 91 -20.33 -6.09 13.55
N TRP A 92 -21.21 -7.02 13.18
CA TRP A 92 -22.08 -7.71 14.13
C TRP A 92 -21.27 -8.59 15.09
N GLN A 93 -20.22 -9.27 14.63
CA GLN A 93 -19.35 -10.08 15.49
C GLN A 93 -18.58 -9.22 16.50
N ILE A 94 -18.08 -8.05 16.07
CA ILE A 94 -17.37 -7.11 16.94
C ILE A 94 -18.29 -6.53 18.02
N LEU A 95 -19.54 -6.23 17.66
CA LEU A 95 -20.49 -5.63 18.60
C LEU A 95 -21.20 -6.66 19.48
N SER A 96 -21.28 -7.93 19.05
CA SER A 96 -22.02 -8.99 19.77
C SER A 96 -21.14 -9.89 20.61
N SER A 97 -19.82 -9.85 20.45
CA SER A 97 -18.90 -10.69 21.23
C SER A 97 -18.50 -10.02 22.56
N GLU A 98 -18.50 -10.82 23.62
CA GLU A 98 -18.06 -10.39 24.97
C GLU A 98 -16.54 -10.19 25.05
N ASN A 99 -15.79 -10.83 24.14
CA ASN A 99 -14.33 -10.87 24.16
C ASN A 99 -13.65 -9.87 23.21
N GLU A 100 -14.40 -9.18 22.34
CA GLU A 100 -13.82 -8.19 21.42
C GLU A 100 -14.01 -6.76 21.93
N THR A 101 -12.90 -6.01 21.92
CA THR A 101 -12.88 -4.60 22.30
C THR A 101 -13.25 -3.73 21.10
N ALA A 102 -14.50 -3.27 21.07
CA ALA A 102 -14.97 -2.34 20.06
C ALA A 102 -14.50 -0.90 20.40
N LEU A 103 -13.82 -0.24 19.46
CA LEU A 103 -13.33 1.13 19.59
C LEU A 103 -14.09 2.09 18.67
N TRP A 104 -14.63 3.16 19.23
CA TRP A 104 -15.21 4.27 18.47
C TRP A 104 -14.45 5.56 18.74
N LYS A 105 -13.78 6.10 17.70
CA LYS A 105 -12.94 7.31 17.80
C LYS A 105 -11.91 7.24 18.94
N GLY A 106 -11.33 6.06 19.16
CA GLY A 106 -10.34 5.82 20.21
C GLY A 106 -10.90 5.64 21.62
N ARG A 107 -12.23 5.55 21.80
CA ARG A 107 -12.88 5.19 23.07
C ARG A 107 -13.39 3.75 23.03
N VAL A 108 -13.20 3.01 24.12
CA VAL A 108 -13.77 1.67 24.30
C VAL A 108 -15.29 1.81 24.49
N LEU A 109 -16.04 1.03 23.73
CA LEU A 109 -17.49 0.95 23.85
C LEU A 109 -17.87 -0.02 24.97
N ASP A 110 -18.79 0.41 25.83
CA ASP A 110 -19.40 -0.48 26.82
C ASP A 110 -20.54 -1.33 26.22
N GLU A 111 -21.02 -2.31 26.98
CA GLU A 111 -22.06 -3.23 26.54
C GLU A 111 -23.41 -2.55 26.25
N ASN A 112 -23.73 -1.45 26.92
CA ASN A 112 -24.96 -0.71 26.64
C ASN A 112 -24.83 0.06 25.32
N GLN A 113 -23.67 0.69 25.08
CA GLN A 113 -23.36 1.40 23.86
C GLN A 113 -23.32 0.46 22.64
N LYS A 114 -22.74 -0.74 22.78
CA LYS A 114 -22.77 -1.77 21.74
C LYS A 114 -24.22 -2.12 21.36
N LYS A 115 -25.10 -2.34 22.35
CA LYS A 115 -26.52 -2.65 22.13
C LYS A 115 -27.28 -1.51 21.45
N GLU A 116 -27.05 -0.27 21.87
CA GLU A 116 -27.64 0.91 21.23
C GLU A 116 -27.24 0.99 19.75
N ILE A 117 -25.96 0.79 19.42
CA ILE A 117 -25.48 0.79 18.04
C ILE A 117 -26.18 -0.31 17.23
N ILE A 118 -26.27 -1.54 17.75
CA ILE A 118 -26.97 -2.65 17.08
C ILE A 118 -28.42 -2.26 16.79
N SER A 119 -29.14 -1.72 17.77
CA SER A 119 -30.54 -1.32 17.61
C SER A 119 -30.76 -0.29 16.50
N VAL A 120 -29.84 0.68 16.37
CA VAL A 120 -29.92 1.72 15.33
C VAL A 120 -29.71 1.08 13.96
N VAL A 121 -28.74 0.18 13.84
CA VAL A 121 -28.44 -0.52 12.58
C VAL A 121 -29.63 -1.38 12.15
N GLU A 122 -30.18 -2.20 13.05
CA GLU A 122 -31.37 -3.03 12.77
C GLU A 122 -32.58 -2.19 12.35
N TYR A 123 -32.82 -1.08 13.04
CA TYR A 123 -33.89 -0.16 12.69
C TYR A 123 -33.72 0.43 11.29
N VAL A 124 -32.52 0.87 10.91
CA VAL A 124 -32.24 1.41 9.58
C VAL A 124 -32.44 0.34 8.50
N LEU A 125 -31.95 -0.88 8.75
CA LEU A 125 -32.10 -2.00 7.81
C LEU A 125 -33.58 -2.38 7.63
N SER A 126 -34.37 -2.38 8.70
CA SER A 126 -35.81 -2.69 8.65
C SER A 126 -36.64 -1.70 7.81
N ARG A 127 -36.12 -0.48 7.60
CA ARG A 127 -36.78 0.59 6.83
C ARG A 127 -36.25 0.74 5.41
N SER A 128 -35.21 -0.01 5.06
CA SER A 128 -34.53 0.07 3.75
C SER A 128 -35.09 -0.93 2.73
N VAL A 129 -36.24 -1.55 3.03
CA VAL A 129 -37.00 -2.48 2.17
C VAL A 129 -38.35 -1.85 1.85
#